data_AF-A0A3M0FN21-F1
#
_entry.id   AF-A0A3M0FN21-F1
#
_cell.length_a   1.000
_cell.length_b   1.000
_cell.length_c   1.000
_cell.angle_alpha   90.00
_cell.angle_beta   90.00
_cell.angle_gamma   90.00
#
_symmetry.space_group_name_H-M   'P 1'
#
loop_
_entity.id
_entity.type
_entity.pdbx_description
1 polymer ?
#
loop_
_entity_poly.entity_id
_entity_poly.type
_entity_poly.pdbx_seq_one_letter_code
_entity_poly.pdbx_strand_id
1 'polypeptide(L)'
;MNSIRIAVVGIGNCASSLVQGLEHYREGANDQVGLMHFDMGGYKPSDIKVVAAWDVDRRKVGKDVAEAIFAKPNCTAVFAPNVGNTGTIVKMGKKLDGVADHMADFKDDRTFLVSDAAEPTREEVIAELKASGADVLMNYLPVGSQEATEFYAECAIEAGVAFVNNIPVFIASNPVWAKKFEDAGVAIIGDDIKAQLGATIVHRVLTDLFAKRGVKLDRTYQLNTGGNTDFLNMSNHRRLESKKISKTEAVQSVAAERMDDDNVHIGPSDYVPWQNDNKVCFLRMEGQLFGGVPMNIELRLSVEDSPNSAGVAIDMIRCAKIAKDRGIAGVIDPASAYFCKHPRTQMTDDLAQIEVERFIKAA
;
A
#
# COMPACT_ATOMS: atom_id res chain seq x y z
N MET A 1 13.29 -6.79 -24.36
CA MET A 1 12.12 -7.37 -23.66
C MET A 1 11.95 -6.57 -22.40
N ASN A 2 10.93 -5.73 -22.32
CA ASN A 2 10.64 -4.93 -21.13
C ASN A 2 9.78 -5.78 -20.21
N SER A 3 10.39 -6.47 -19.24
CA SER A 3 9.64 -7.15 -18.17
C SER A 3 10.05 -6.61 -16.81
N ILE A 4 9.10 -6.61 -15.88
CA ILE A 4 9.34 -6.25 -14.48
C ILE A 4 9.03 -7.48 -13.63
N ARG A 5 10.05 -8.02 -12.98
CA ARG A 5 9.88 -9.19 -12.12
C ARG A 5 9.62 -8.72 -10.71
N ILE A 6 8.45 -9.05 -10.16
CA ILE A 6 8.10 -8.69 -8.79
C ILE A 6 8.11 -9.91 -7.88
N ALA A 7 8.57 -9.69 -6.67
CA ALA A 7 8.43 -10.60 -5.56
C ALA A 7 7.38 -10.02 -4.58
N VAL A 8 6.56 -10.86 -3.95
CA VAL A 8 5.45 -10.39 -3.10
C VAL A 8 5.49 -11.05 -1.73
N VAL A 9 5.47 -10.26 -0.66
CA VAL A 9 5.34 -10.73 0.72
C VAL A 9 3.96 -10.35 1.24
N GLY A 10 3.15 -11.36 1.59
CA GLY A 10 1.76 -11.21 1.96
C GLY A 10 0.83 -11.30 0.74
N ILE A 11 0.19 -12.46 0.56
CA ILE A 11 -0.74 -12.74 -0.56
C ILE A 11 -2.18 -12.43 -0.11
N GLY A 12 -2.38 -11.23 0.46
CA GLY A 12 -3.67 -10.74 0.96
C GLY A 12 -4.61 -10.19 -0.13
N ASN A 13 -5.62 -9.44 0.27
CA ASN A 13 -6.55 -8.80 -0.68
C ASN A 13 -5.84 -7.83 -1.64
N CYS A 14 -4.91 -6.99 -1.17
CA CYS A 14 -4.13 -6.10 -2.03
C CYS A 14 -3.32 -6.86 -3.10
N ALA A 15 -2.66 -7.96 -2.72
CA ALA A 15 -1.95 -8.82 -3.66
C ALA A 15 -2.92 -9.48 -4.65
N SER A 16 -4.11 -9.91 -4.19
CA SER A 16 -5.15 -10.45 -5.06
C SER A 16 -5.62 -9.43 -6.10
N SER A 17 -5.94 -8.20 -5.69
CA SER A 17 -6.33 -7.15 -6.61
C SER A 17 -5.21 -6.77 -7.59
N LEU A 18 -3.95 -6.74 -7.14
CA LEU A 18 -2.79 -6.51 -8.01
C LEU A 18 -2.71 -7.59 -9.10
N VAL A 19 -2.69 -8.86 -8.72
CA VAL A 19 -2.53 -9.99 -9.66
C VAL A 19 -3.74 -10.09 -10.61
N GLN A 20 -4.96 -9.89 -10.12
CA GLN A 20 -6.14 -9.78 -10.98
C GLN A 20 -6.01 -8.62 -11.97
N GLY A 21 -5.47 -7.47 -11.54
CA GLY A 21 -5.19 -6.32 -12.40
C GLY A 21 -4.20 -6.64 -13.52
N LEU A 22 -3.13 -7.39 -13.23
CA LEU A 22 -2.14 -7.79 -14.24
C LEU A 22 -2.76 -8.64 -15.36
N GLU A 23 -3.75 -9.47 -15.03
CA GLU A 23 -4.51 -10.25 -16.02
C GLU A 23 -5.55 -9.38 -16.76
N HIS A 24 -6.27 -8.53 -16.02
CA HIS A 24 -7.34 -7.69 -16.57
C HIS A 24 -6.82 -6.70 -17.64
N TYR A 25 -5.66 -6.08 -17.38
CA TYR A 25 -5.03 -5.10 -18.28
C TYR A 25 -3.97 -5.71 -19.21
N ARG A 26 -4.09 -7.01 -19.53
CA ARG A 26 -3.19 -7.67 -20.49
C ARG A 26 -3.28 -7.05 -21.89
N GLU A 27 -2.27 -7.32 -22.72
CA GLU A 27 -2.22 -6.81 -24.09
C GLU A 27 -3.49 -7.18 -24.89
N GLY A 28 -4.11 -6.18 -25.52
CA GLY A 28 -5.40 -6.31 -26.22
C GLY A 28 -6.64 -5.96 -25.38
N ALA A 29 -6.48 -5.62 -24.09
CA ALA A 29 -7.54 -5.01 -23.30
C ALA A 29 -7.84 -3.58 -23.81
N ASN A 30 -9.13 -3.26 -23.99
CA ASN A 30 -9.59 -1.93 -24.40
C ASN A 30 -9.92 -1.02 -23.21
N ASP A 31 -9.82 -1.52 -21.98
CA ASP A 31 -10.10 -0.78 -20.76
C ASP A 31 -8.80 -0.35 -20.07
N GLN A 32 -8.71 0.92 -19.71
CA GLN A 32 -7.60 1.52 -18.96
C GLN A 32 -8.08 2.23 -17.69
N VAL A 33 -9.39 2.15 -17.39
CA VAL A 33 -9.99 2.74 -16.19
C VAL A 33 -9.29 2.15 -14.97
N GLY A 34 -8.87 3.00 -14.05
CA GLY A 34 -8.14 2.56 -12.86
C GLY A 34 -6.63 2.49 -13.03
N LEU A 35 -6.05 3.01 -14.12
CA LEU A 35 -4.61 3.24 -14.26
C LEU A 35 -4.35 4.73 -14.45
N MET A 36 -3.36 5.28 -13.74
CA MET A 36 -2.91 6.66 -14.01
C MET A 36 -2.12 6.73 -15.32
N HIS A 37 -1.33 5.68 -15.57
CA HIS A 37 -0.56 5.50 -16.79
C HIS A 37 -0.77 4.10 -17.33
N PHE A 38 -1.22 3.95 -18.58
CA PHE A 38 -1.23 2.63 -19.23
C PHE A 38 0.18 2.20 -19.64
N ASP A 39 1.00 3.13 -20.12
CA ASP A 39 2.42 2.93 -20.40
C ASP A 39 3.22 3.93 -19.56
N MET A 40 4.18 3.42 -18.79
CA MET A 40 5.10 4.25 -17.99
C MET A 40 6.54 3.87 -18.33
N GLY A 41 7.23 4.74 -19.06
CA GLY A 41 8.63 4.50 -19.45
C GLY A 41 8.83 3.29 -20.36
N GLY A 42 7.81 2.91 -21.15
CA GLY A 42 7.83 1.71 -22.00
C GLY A 42 7.42 0.43 -21.26
N TYR A 43 6.90 0.54 -20.03
CA TYR A 43 6.40 -0.57 -19.23
C TYR A 43 4.87 -0.50 -19.11
N LYS A 44 4.21 -1.55 -19.61
CA LYS A 44 2.76 -1.78 -19.48
C LYS A 44 2.46 -2.65 -18.25
N PRO A 45 1.22 -2.63 -17.72
CA PRO A 45 0.80 -3.58 -16.67
C PRO A 45 1.11 -5.04 -17.00
N SER A 46 0.93 -5.44 -18.27
CA SER A 46 1.20 -6.79 -18.77
C SER A 46 2.66 -7.24 -18.64
N ASP A 47 3.59 -6.30 -18.49
CA ASP A 47 5.03 -6.55 -18.40
C ASP A 47 5.45 -6.96 -16.97
N ILE A 48 4.57 -6.77 -15.99
CA ILE A 48 4.80 -7.15 -14.60
C ILE A 48 4.52 -8.65 -14.44
N LYS A 49 5.47 -9.38 -13.86
CA LYS A 49 5.39 -10.83 -13.61
C LYS A 49 5.75 -11.13 -12.16
N VAL A 50 4.90 -11.91 -11.47
CA VAL A 50 5.21 -12.41 -10.13
C VAL A 50 6.19 -13.58 -10.24
N VAL A 51 7.38 -13.45 -9.68
CA VAL A 51 8.47 -14.46 -9.78
C VAL A 51 8.85 -15.10 -8.45
N ALA A 52 8.43 -14.51 -7.34
CA ALA A 52 8.59 -15.07 -5.99
C ALA A 52 7.44 -14.59 -5.10
N ALA A 53 7.01 -15.41 -4.15
CA ALA A 53 5.90 -15.07 -3.27
C ALA A 53 6.05 -15.75 -1.91
N TRP A 54 5.69 -15.03 -0.84
CA TRP A 54 5.65 -15.55 0.53
C TRP A 54 4.32 -15.23 1.20
N ASP A 55 3.80 -16.20 1.94
CA ASP A 55 2.68 -16.03 2.87
C ASP A 55 2.88 -16.99 4.06
N VAL A 56 2.09 -16.82 5.11
CA VAL A 56 2.12 -17.67 6.30
C VAL A 56 0.88 -18.57 6.39
N ASP A 57 -0.15 -18.29 5.58
CA ASP A 57 -1.41 -19.02 5.59
C ASP A 57 -1.28 -20.38 4.90
N ARG A 58 -1.61 -21.47 5.62
CA ARG A 58 -1.59 -22.85 5.12
C ARG A 58 -2.47 -23.11 3.90
N ARG A 59 -3.47 -22.24 3.65
CA ARG A 59 -4.33 -22.33 2.46
C ARG A 59 -3.67 -21.73 1.22
N LYS A 60 -2.56 -21.00 1.38
CA LYS A 60 -1.82 -20.30 0.33
C LYS A 60 -0.44 -20.90 0.11
N VAL A 61 0.28 -21.21 1.19
CA VAL A 61 1.61 -21.85 1.12
C VAL A 61 1.54 -23.15 0.33
N GLY A 62 2.45 -23.33 -0.62
CA GLY A 62 2.54 -24.48 -1.51
C GLY A 62 1.68 -24.40 -2.77
N LYS A 63 0.94 -23.31 -2.99
CA LYS A 63 0.08 -23.13 -4.17
C LYS A 63 0.66 -22.12 -5.15
N ASP A 64 0.24 -22.20 -6.42
CA ASP A 64 0.52 -21.13 -7.39
C ASP A 64 -0.15 -19.82 -6.92
N VAL A 65 0.51 -18.69 -7.14
CA VAL A 65 -0.03 -17.36 -6.82
C VAL A 65 -1.42 -17.16 -7.45
N ALA A 66 -1.66 -17.65 -8.67
CA ALA A 66 -2.95 -17.54 -9.35
C ALA A 66 -4.11 -18.22 -8.58
N GLU A 67 -3.82 -19.28 -7.82
CA GLU A 67 -4.80 -19.94 -6.94
C GLU A 67 -4.85 -19.25 -5.56
N ALA A 68 -3.68 -18.96 -4.98
CA ALA A 68 -3.56 -18.44 -3.62
C ALA A 68 -4.26 -17.08 -3.42
N ILE A 69 -4.32 -16.24 -4.45
CA ILE A 69 -5.00 -14.93 -4.38
C ILE A 69 -6.51 -15.02 -4.13
N PHE A 70 -7.13 -16.16 -4.44
CA PHE A 70 -8.56 -16.40 -4.21
C PHE A 70 -8.83 -17.22 -2.94
N ALA A 71 -7.77 -17.75 -2.30
CA ALA A 71 -7.91 -18.50 -1.07
C ALA A 71 -8.34 -17.59 0.10
N LYS A 72 -9.21 -18.11 0.95
CA LYS A 72 -9.59 -17.45 2.21
C LYS A 72 -8.32 -17.11 3.04
N PRO A 73 -8.34 -16.01 3.82
CA PRO A 73 -9.50 -15.16 4.12
C PRO A 73 -9.71 -14.03 3.10
N ASN A 74 -9.02 -14.08 1.93
CA ASN A 74 -9.21 -13.07 0.91
C ASN A 74 -10.70 -12.97 0.50
N CYS A 75 -11.15 -11.73 0.34
CA CYS A 75 -12.54 -11.37 0.15
C CYS A 75 -12.73 -10.09 -0.69
N THR A 76 -11.68 -9.62 -1.38
CA THR A 76 -11.80 -8.56 -2.39
C THR A 76 -12.71 -8.99 -3.54
N ALA A 77 -13.33 -8.01 -4.19
CA ALA A 77 -14.05 -8.19 -5.44
C ALA A 77 -13.21 -8.98 -6.47
N VAL A 78 -13.88 -9.91 -7.15
CA VAL A 78 -13.30 -10.72 -8.23
C VAL A 78 -13.69 -10.10 -9.56
N PHE A 79 -12.75 -9.41 -10.22
CA PHE A 79 -12.95 -8.75 -11.52
C PHE A 79 -12.13 -9.40 -12.65
N ALA A 80 -11.20 -10.30 -12.30
CA ALA A 80 -10.53 -11.19 -13.23
C ALA A 80 -10.58 -12.62 -12.67
N PRO A 81 -11.66 -13.39 -12.92
CA PRO A 81 -11.84 -14.72 -12.30
C PRO A 81 -10.89 -15.78 -12.85
N ASN A 82 -10.34 -15.57 -14.05
CA ASN A 82 -9.46 -16.52 -14.72
C ASN A 82 -8.06 -15.92 -14.84
N VAL A 83 -7.25 -16.06 -13.80
CA VAL A 83 -5.83 -15.71 -13.82
C VAL A 83 -5.05 -16.93 -14.29
N GLY A 84 -4.26 -16.79 -15.36
CA GLY A 84 -3.40 -17.87 -15.83
C GLY A 84 -2.34 -18.23 -14.79
N ASN A 85 -1.90 -19.50 -14.76
CA ASN A 85 -0.85 -19.94 -13.84
C ASN A 85 0.38 -19.03 -13.95
N THR A 86 0.85 -18.57 -12.80
CA THR A 86 2.04 -17.71 -12.74
C THR A 86 3.32 -18.53 -12.85
N GLY A 87 3.27 -19.82 -12.46
CA GLY A 87 4.45 -20.66 -12.27
C GLY A 87 5.17 -20.39 -10.95
N THR A 88 4.69 -19.42 -10.16
CA THR A 88 5.29 -19.00 -8.90
C THR A 88 4.54 -19.63 -7.74
N ILE A 89 5.21 -20.51 -7.01
CA ILE A 89 4.66 -21.16 -5.82
C ILE A 89 4.88 -20.27 -4.60
N VAL A 90 3.82 -20.04 -3.82
CA VAL A 90 3.87 -19.31 -2.56
C VAL A 90 4.65 -20.12 -1.53
N LYS A 91 5.78 -19.57 -1.07
CA LYS A 91 6.63 -20.17 -0.04
C LYS A 91 6.20 -19.73 1.35
N MET A 92 6.62 -20.50 2.36
CA MET A 92 6.46 -20.08 3.76
C MET A 92 7.26 -18.81 4.02
N GLY A 93 6.62 -17.78 4.56
CA GLY A 93 7.26 -16.53 4.96
C GLY A 93 7.84 -16.57 6.38
N LYS A 94 8.71 -15.60 6.69
CA LYS A 94 9.17 -15.35 8.06
C LYS A 94 8.05 -14.64 8.83
N LYS A 95 7.56 -15.22 9.93
CA LYS A 95 6.38 -14.69 10.62
C LYS A 95 6.70 -13.42 11.41
N LEU A 96 7.68 -13.53 12.33
CA LEU A 96 8.00 -12.48 13.32
C LEU A 96 6.70 -11.89 13.93
N ASP A 97 6.55 -10.57 13.97
CA ASP A 97 5.37 -9.85 14.44
C ASP A 97 4.24 -9.70 13.39
N GLY A 98 4.38 -10.37 12.24
CA GLY A 98 3.44 -10.40 11.12
C GLY A 98 2.09 -11.04 11.43
N VAL A 99 2.01 -11.84 12.50
CA VAL A 99 0.80 -12.53 12.94
C VAL A 99 0.42 -12.01 14.32
N ALA A 100 -0.67 -11.25 14.41
CA ALA A 100 -1.16 -10.74 15.69
C ALA A 100 -1.89 -11.83 16.49
N ASP A 101 -1.64 -11.90 17.81
CA ASP A 101 -2.21 -12.94 18.69
C ASP A 101 -3.75 -12.99 18.64
N HIS A 102 -4.41 -11.82 18.65
CA HIS A 102 -5.88 -11.72 18.65
C HIS A 102 -6.52 -12.27 17.36
N MET A 103 -5.74 -12.49 16.31
CA MET A 103 -6.25 -13.05 15.06
C MET A 103 -6.67 -14.52 15.23
N ALA A 104 -6.18 -15.22 16.26
CA ALA A 104 -6.58 -16.58 16.60
C ALA A 104 -8.02 -16.67 17.18
N ASP A 105 -8.58 -15.55 17.65
CA ASP A 105 -9.91 -15.50 18.29
C ASP A 105 -11.07 -15.46 17.28
N PHE A 106 -10.76 -15.41 15.98
CA PHE A 106 -11.75 -15.26 14.91
C PHE A 106 -11.92 -16.54 14.10
N LYS A 107 -13.08 -16.64 13.43
CA LYS A 107 -13.41 -17.78 12.57
C LYS A 107 -12.35 -17.96 11.48
N ASP A 108 -12.04 -19.22 11.17
CA ASP A 108 -11.07 -19.64 10.16
C ASP A 108 -11.21 -18.92 8.81
N ASP A 109 -12.43 -18.63 8.36
CA ASP A 109 -12.70 -17.96 7.08
C ASP A 109 -12.47 -16.44 7.10
N ARG A 110 -12.21 -15.85 8.28
CA ARG A 110 -12.01 -14.41 8.52
C ARG A 110 -10.60 -14.03 8.92
N THR A 111 -9.79 -15.01 9.29
CA THR A 111 -8.42 -14.82 9.78
C THR A 111 -7.42 -15.64 8.98
N PHE A 112 -6.13 -15.40 9.14
CA PHE A 112 -5.09 -16.24 8.55
C PHE A 112 -4.84 -17.48 9.42
N LEU A 113 -4.59 -18.62 8.76
CA LEU A 113 -4.34 -19.90 9.43
C LEU A 113 -2.88 -20.28 9.23
N VAL A 114 -2.06 -20.08 10.26
CA VAL A 114 -0.60 -20.26 10.16
C VAL A 114 -0.25 -21.69 9.74
N SER A 115 0.65 -21.80 8.77
CA SER A 115 1.22 -23.07 8.27
C SER A 115 2.27 -23.64 9.23
N ASP A 116 2.34 -24.97 9.29
CA ASP A 116 3.37 -25.71 10.03
C ASP A 116 4.66 -25.89 9.21
N ALA A 117 4.72 -25.35 7.98
CA ALA A 117 5.92 -25.34 7.17
C ALA A 117 7.06 -24.56 7.86
N ALA A 118 8.31 -24.99 7.64
CA ALA A 118 9.47 -24.32 8.20
C ALA A 118 9.57 -22.86 7.71
N GLU A 119 9.77 -21.94 8.66
CA GLU A 119 10.07 -20.55 8.33
C GLU A 119 11.47 -20.45 7.70
N PRO A 120 11.66 -19.62 6.67
CA PRO A 120 12.94 -19.50 6.01
C PRO A 120 13.96 -18.77 6.90
N THR A 121 15.24 -19.01 6.65
CA THR A 121 16.30 -18.14 7.12
C THR A 121 16.38 -16.87 6.28
N ARG A 122 17.16 -15.89 6.75
CA ARG A 122 17.42 -14.66 6.00
C ARG A 122 18.13 -14.97 4.68
N GLU A 123 19.11 -15.86 4.72
CA GLU A 123 19.91 -16.28 3.57
C GLU A 123 19.05 -16.97 2.50
N GLU A 124 18.07 -17.77 2.91
CA GLU A 124 17.13 -18.42 1.99
C GLU A 124 16.24 -17.41 1.26
N VAL A 125 15.74 -16.38 1.95
CA VAL A 125 14.96 -15.29 1.32
C VAL A 125 15.83 -14.51 0.34
N ILE A 126 17.05 -14.15 0.74
CA ILE A 126 18.00 -13.43 -0.14
C ILE A 126 18.36 -14.27 -1.36
N ALA A 127 18.64 -15.56 -1.17
CA ALA A 127 18.98 -16.48 -2.26
C ALA A 127 17.82 -16.60 -3.25
N GLU A 128 16.58 -16.70 -2.77
CA GLU A 128 15.40 -16.75 -3.62
C GLU A 128 15.22 -15.46 -4.43
N LEU A 129 15.32 -14.29 -3.79
CA LEU A 129 15.20 -12.99 -4.48
C LEU A 129 16.22 -12.85 -5.61
N LYS A 130 17.46 -13.32 -5.38
CA LYS A 130 18.52 -13.35 -6.40
C LYS A 130 18.23 -14.36 -7.50
N ALA A 131 17.83 -15.58 -7.13
CA ALA A 131 17.57 -16.68 -8.08
C ALA A 131 16.37 -16.40 -8.99
N SER A 132 15.31 -15.78 -8.47
CA SER A 132 14.14 -15.37 -9.25
C SER A 132 14.42 -14.18 -10.17
N GLY A 133 15.53 -13.47 -9.94
CA GLY A 133 15.88 -12.24 -10.62
C GLY A 133 14.91 -11.10 -10.34
N ALA A 134 14.32 -11.04 -9.13
CA ALA A 134 13.35 -10.02 -8.79
C ALA A 134 13.93 -8.60 -8.99
N ASP A 135 13.12 -7.71 -9.54
CA ASP A 135 13.41 -6.30 -9.68
C ASP A 135 12.86 -5.48 -8.51
N VAL A 136 11.67 -5.85 -8.04
CA VAL A 136 10.95 -5.15 -6.97
C VAL A 136 10.38 -6.16 -5.98
N LEU A 137 10.54 -5.92 -4.69
CA LEU A 137 9.88 -6.63 -3.59
C LEU A 137 8.72 -5.78 -3.06
N MET A 138 7.51 -6.31 -3.18
CA MET A 138 6.27 -5.71 -2.68
C MET A 138 5.99 -6.18 -1.27
N ASN A 139 5.91 -5.25 -0.32
CA ASN A 139 5.50 -5.52 1.05
C ASN A 139 4.00 -5.28 1.23
N TYR A 140 3.23 -6.34 1.46
CA TYR A 140 1.80 -6.31 1.82
C TYR A 140 1.54 -7.02 3.16
N LEU A 141 2.51 -6.97 4.07
CA LEU A 141 2.33 -7.51 5.41
C LEU A 141 1.20 -6.80 6.17
N PRO A 142 0.66 -7.42 7.24
CA PRO A 142 -0.34 -6.76 8.09
C PRO A 142 0.21 -5.49 8.74
N VAL A 143 -0.66 -4.53 9.04
CA VAL A 143 -0.29 -3.34 9.81
C VAL A 143 0.30 -3.73 11.18
N GLY A 144 1.35 -3.03 11.61
CA GLY A 144 2.05 -3.27 12.87
C GLY A 144 3.11 -4.38 12.81
N SER A 145 3.45 -4.87 11.62
CA SER A 145 4.50 -5.89 11.41
C SER A 145 5.86 -5.21 11.21
N GLN A 146 6.38 -4.59 12.28
CA GLN A 146 7.63 -3.83 12.27
C GLN A 146 8.82 -4.76 11.99
N GLU A 147 9.02 -5.77 12.83
CA GLU A 147 10.16 -6.69 12.74
C GLU A 147 10.15 -7.45 11.41
N ALA A 148 8.98 -7.92 10.98
CA ALA A 148 8.84 -8.58 9.69
C ALA A 148 9.18 -7.66 8.51
N THR A 149 8.70 -6.41 8.53
CA THR A 149 8.99 -5.45 7.46
C THR A 149 10.47 -5.10 7.40
N GLU A 150 11.10 -4.87 8.55
CA GLU A 150 12.53 -4.58 8.64
C GLU A 150 13.36 -5.77 8.14
N PHE A 151 12.99 -7.00 8.51
CA PHE A 151 13.62 -8.22 8.02
C PHE A 151 13.58 -8.32 6.48
N TYR A 152 12.40 -8.09 5.87
CA TYR A 152 12.26 -8.16 4.41
C TYR A 152 12.92 -6.97 3.69
N ALA A 153 12.94 -5.77 4.29
CA ALA A 153 13.68 -4.63 3.77
C ALA A 153 15.19 -4.90 3.75
N GLU A 154 15.71 -5.52 4.82
CA GLU A 154 17.10 -5.99 4.90
C GLU A 154 17.43 -7.06 3.86
N CYS A 155 16.54 -8.02 3.63
CA CYS A 155 16.70 -9.00 2.56
C CYS A 155 16.73 -8.34 1.18
N ALA A 156 15.88 -7.34 0.93
CA ALA A 156 15.83 -6.61 -0.33
C ALA A 156 17.14 -5.83 -0.60
N ILE A 157 17.66 -5.16 0.43
CA ILE A 157 18.95 -4.46 0.39
C ILE A 157 20.07 -5.42 -0.01
N GLU A 158 20.22 -6.55 0.69
CA GLU A 158 21.29 -7.53 0.41
C GLU A 158 21.13 -8.29 -0.91
N ALA A 159 19.89 -8.34 -1.43
CA ALA A 159 19.58 -8.92 -2.73
C ALA A 159 19.76 -7.93 -3.90
N GLY A 160 19.88 -6.63 -3.65
CA GLY A 160 19.89 -5.61 -4.70
C GLY A 160 18.53 -5.45 -5.38
N VAL A 161 17.44 -5.67 -4.64
CA VAL A 161 16.06 -5.64 -5.13
C VAL A 161 15.37 -4.40 -4.60
N ALA A 162 14.75 -3.60 -5.48
CA ALA A 162 14.04 -2.40 -5.05
C ALA A 162 12.90 -2.76 -4.10
N PHE A 163 12.61 -1.91 -3.11
CA PHE A 163 11.59 -2.21 -2.10
C PHE A 163 10.40 -1.25 -2.22
N VAL A 164 9.19 -1.80 -2.27
CA VAL A 164 7.95 -1.01 -2.25
C VAL A 164 7.20 -1.33 -0.97
N ASN A 165 7.13 -0.34 -0.07
CA ASN A 165 6.54 -0.50 1.24
C ASN A 165 5.10 0.03 1.29
N ASN A 166 4.13 -0.87 1.15
CA ASN A 166 2.72 -0.48 1.08
C ASN A 166 2.07 -0.26 2.46
N ILE A 167 2.80 -0.51 3.55
CA ILE A 167 2.25 -0.54 4.90
C ILE A 167 2.84 0.60 5.76
N PRO A 168 2.18 1.02 6.86
CA PRO A 168 2.64 2.12 7.70
C PRO A 168 3.70 1.69 8.72
N VAL A 169 4.74 1.01 8.24
CA VAL A 169 6.00 0.82 8.96
C VAL A 169 7.01 1.78 8.33
N PHE A 170 7.65 2.63 9.14
CA PHE A 170 8.48 3.72 8.61
C PHE A 170 9.87 3.21 8.20
N ILE A 171 10.06 3.03 6.89
CA ILE A 171 11.31 2.60 6.25
C ILE A 171 11.81 3.72 5.34
N ALA A 172 11.06 4.08 4.29
CA ALA A 172 11.48 5.12 3.35
C ALA A 172 11.51 6.51 4.01
N SER A 173 10.59 6.76 4.94
CA SER A 173 10.51 8.01 5.70
C SER A 173 11.49 8.08 6.88
N ASN A 174 12.08 6.95 7.29
CA ASN A 174 13.05 6.90 8.37
C ASN A 174 14.46 7.22 7.83
N PRO A 175 15.16 8.25 8.34
CA PRO A 175 16.46 8.65 7.82
C PRO A 175 17.55 7.56 7.87
N VAL A 176 17.50 6.68 8.87
CA VAL A 176 18.48 5.58 9.01
C VAL A 176 18.26 4.54 7.92
N TRP A 177 17.01 4.13 7.70
CA TRP A 177 16.66 3.19 6.64
C TRP A 177 16.85 3.78 5.25
N ALA A 178 16.43 5.03 5.02
CA ALA A 178 16.68 5.75 3.78
C ALA A 178 18.17 5.75 3.41
N LYS A 179 19.05 6.00 4.39
CA LYS A 179 20.51 5.94 4.21
C LYS A 179 21.01 4.52 3.91
N LYS A 180 20.49 3.48 4.57
CA LYS A 180 20.84 2.08 4.25
C LYS A 180 20.54 1.72 2.78
N PHE A 181 19.39 2.16 2.25
CA PHE A 181 19.01 1.94 0.85
C PHE A 181 19.91 2.72 -0.13
N GLU A 182 20.21 3.98 0.19
CA GLU A 182 21.13 4.82 -0.59
C GLU A 182 22.54 4.21 -0.64
N ASP A 183 23.11 3.87 0.53
CA ASP A 183 24.46 3.31 0.66
C ASP A 183 24.58 1.95 -0.06
N ALA A 184 23.49 1.18 -0.16
CA ALA A 184 23.45 -0.10 -0.87
C ALA A 184 23.18 0.01 -2.38
N GLY A 185 22.86 1.20 -2.90
CA GLY A 185 22.51 1.36 -4.31
C GLY A 185 21.12 0.79 -4.66
N VAL A 186 20.20 0.69 -3.69
CA VAL A 186 18.88 0.07 -3.86
C VAL A 186 17.77 1.12 -3.73
N ALA A 187 16.83 1.13 -4.67
CA ALA A 187 15.69 2.04 -4.64
C ALA A 187 14.62 1.60 -3.63
N ILE A 188 13.97 2.58 -2.99
CA ILE A 188 12.80 2.36 -2.13
C ILE A 188 11.70 3.39 -2.41
N ILE A 189 10.44 2.92 -2.36
CA ILE A 189 9.24 3.78 -2.38
C ILE A 189 8.39 3.44 -1.15
N GLY A 190 8.00 4.46 -0.38
CA GLY A 190 7.21 4.30 0.84
C GLY A 190 6.98 5.62 1.58
N ASP A 191 6.22 5.65 2.67
CA ASP A 191 5.57 4.51 3.33
C ASP A 191 4.03 4.67 3.35
N ASP A 192 3.31 3.54 3.46
CA ASP A 192 1.84 3.43 3.49
C ASP A 192 1.17 3.87 2.18
N ILE A 193 0.82 2.91 1.31
CA ILE A 193 0.27 3.19 -0.03
C ILE A 193 -1.03 4.01 0.03
N LYS A 194 -1.20 4.96 -0.90
CA LYS A 194 -2.47 5.67 -1.13
C LYS A 194 -3.42 4.82 -1.98
N ALA A 195 -4.71 5.11 -1.85
CA ALA A 195 -5.70 4.61 -2.79
C ALA A 195 -5.95 5.67 -3.88
N GLN A 196 -6.46 5.28 -5.04
CA GLN A 196 -6.83 6.17 -6.14
C GLN A 196 -7.84 7.21 -5.67
N LEU A 197 -8.91 6.74 -5.03
CA LEU A 197 -9.89 7.59 -4.39
C LEU A 197 -10.26 7.03 -3.02
N GLY A 198 -9.38 7.25 -2.04
CA GLY A 198 -9.59 6.91 -0.65
C GLY A 198 -10.09 8.06 0.21
N ALA A 199 -10.48 7.75 1.44
CA ALA A 199 -10.89 8.75 2.41
C ALA A 199 -9.84 9.83 2.67
N THR A 200 -8.56 9.43 2.79
CA THR A 200 -7.46 10.37 3.07
C THR A 200 -7.24 11.36 1.93
N ILE A 201 -7.25 10.94 0.66
CA ILE A 201 -7.04 11.87 -0.46
C ILE A 201 -8.22 12.85 -0.60
N VAL A 202 -9.47 12.38 -0.41
CA VAL A 202 -10.65 13.27 -0.39
C VAL A 202 -10.55 14.29 0.74
N HIS A 203 -10.18 13.87 1.94
CA HIS A 203 -10.02 14.75 3.09
C HIS A 203 -8.90 15.77 2.86
N ARG A 204 -7.77 15.36 2.27
CA ARG A 204 -6.66 16.26 1.91
C ARG A 204 -7.07 17.32 0.90
N VAL A 205 -7.73 16.94 -0.19
CA VAL A 205 -8.19 17.87 -1.23
C VAL A 205 -9.18 18.89 -0.65
N LEU A 206 -10.12 18.45 0.19
CA LEU A 206 -11.05 19.37 0.85
C LEU A 206 -10.34 20.29 1.86
N THR A 207 -9.36 19.78 2.60
CA THR A 207 -8.57 20.58 3.56
C THR A 207 -7.75 21.66 2.85
N ASP A 208 -7.08 21.29 1.76
CA ASP A 208 -6.33 22.23 0.91
C ASP A 208 -7.28 23.27 0.26
N LEU A 209 -8.48 22.85 -0.15
CA LEU A 209 -9.50 23.78 -0.66
C LEU A 209 -9.94 24.79 0.40
N PHE A 210 -10.15 24.36 1.66
CA PHE A 210 -10.47 25.26 2.77
C PHE A 210 -9.37 26.32 2.92
N ALA A 211 -8.11 25.87 2.99
CA ALA A 211 -6.95 26.74 3.07
C ALA A 211 -6.89 27.75 1.91
N LYS A 212 -6.99 27.28 0.66
CA LYS A 212 -6.92 28.12 -0.55
C LYS A 212 -8.08 29.12 -0.68
N ARG A 213 -9.22 28.88 -0.04
CA ARG A 213 -10.41 29.74 -0.09
C ARG A 213 -10.59 30.62 1.16
N GLY A 214 -9.64 30.59 2.09
CA GLY A 214 -9.71 31.35 3.34
C GLY A 214 -10.83 30.86 4.27
N VAL A 215 -11.25 29.61 4.15
CA VAL A 215 -12.19 28.97 5.06
C VAL A 215 -11.38 28.33 6.18
N LYS A 216 -11.62 28.74 7.42
CA LYS A 216 -10.96 28.13 8.57
C LYS A 216 -11.56 26.76 8.83
N LEU A 217 -10.71 25.73 8.96
CA LEU A 217 -11.10 24.41 9.44
C LEU A 217 -10.94 24.38 10.97
N ASP A 218 -12.04 24.20 11.70
CA ASP A 218 -12.04 24.17 13.17
C ASP A 218 -11.94 22.74 13.72
N ARG A 219 -12.69 21.80 13.13
CA ARG A 219 -12.78 20.40 13.59
C ARG A 219 -12.97 19.46 12.42
N THR A 220 -12.47 18.24 12.53
CA THR A 220 -12.73 17.19 11.54
C THR A 220 -12.66 15.79 12.14
N TYR A 221 -13.46 14.88 11.60
CA TYR A 221 -13.27 13.45 11.81
C TYR A 221 -13.35 12.67 10.51
N GLN A 222 -12.64 11.54 10.48
CA GLN A 222 -12.70 10.53 9.43
C GLN A 222 -12.82 9.15 10.07
N LEU A 223 -14.04 8.63 10.07
CA LEU A 223 -14.39 7.33 10.64
C LEU A 223 -14.45 6.28 9.53
N ASN A 224 -13.66 5.20 9.64
CA ASN A 224 -13.57 4.18 8.58
C ASN A 224 -14.01 2.81 9.13
N THR A 225 -14.93 2.13 8.43
CA THR A 225 -15.30 0.73 8.71
C THR A 225 -14.94 -0.16 7.53
N GLY A 226 -14.69 -1.44 7.80
CA GLY A 226 -14.46 -2.47 6.78
C GLY A 226 -14.54 -3.87 7.39
N GLY A 227 -14.55 -4.89 6.55
CA GLY A 227 -14.73 -6.29 6.97
C GLY A 227 -13.56 -7.22 6.61
N ASN A 228 -12.48 -6.74 6.01
CA ASN A 228 -11.37 -7.60 5.60
C ASN A 228 -10.40 -7.90 6.76
N THR A 229 -9.37 -8.70 6.49
CA THR A 229 -8.32 -9.02 7.47
C THR A 229 -7.47 -7.82 7.88
N ASP A 230 -7.33 -6.76 7.07
CA ASP A 230 -6.61 -5.54 7.49
C ASP A 230 -7.38 -4.84 8.62
N PHE A 231 -8.69 -4.62 8.44
CA PHE A 231 -9.55 -4.06 9.47
C PHE A 231 -9.61 -4.94 10.73
N LEU A 232 -9.65 -6.26 10.54
CA LEU A 232 -9.63 -7.21 11.66
C LEU A 232 -8.32 -7.12 12.46
N ASN A 233 -7.18 -7.11 11.77
CA ASN A 233 -5.85 -6.94 12.38
C ASN A 233 -5.75 -5.60 13.13
N MET A 234 -6.40 -4.58 12.58
CA MET A 234 -6.45 -3.22 13.14
C MET A 234 -7.43 -3.04 14.30
N SER A 235 -8.23 -4.05 14.66
CA SER A 235 -9.08 -4.00 15.88
C SER A 235 -8.25 -3.93 17.17
N ASN A 236 -6.98 -4.34 17.12
CA ASN A 236 -6.04 -4.17 18.22
C ASN A 236 -5.39 -2.78 18.18
N HIS A 237 -5.78 -1.92 19.12
CA HIS A 237 -5.31 -0.53 19.20
C HIS A 237 -3.79 -0.37 19.26
N ARG A 238 -3.03 -1.35 19.79
CA ARG A 238 -1.55 -1.28 19.85
C ARG A 238 -0.92 -1.30 18.45
N ARG A 239 -1.57 -1.93 17.48
CA ARG A 239 -1.08 -1.99 16.08
C ARG A 239 -1.41 -0.73 15.29
N LEU A 240 -2.13 0.24 15.86
CA LEU A 240 -2.63 1.41 15.14
C LEU A 240 -1.77 2.66 15.20
N GLU A 241 -0.81 2.74 16.13
CA GLU A 241 -0.10 3.99 16.46
C GLU A 241 0.50 4.65 15.21
N SER A 242 1.33 3.93 14.45
CA SER A 242 1.95 4.43 13.22
C SER A 242 0.93 4.77 12.12
N LYS A 243 -0.18 4.02 12.00
CA LYS A 243 -1.21 4.28 10.98
C LYS A 243 -2.07 5.51 11.33
N LYS A 244 -2.32 5.76 12.63
CA LYS A 244 -2.98 6.99 13.10
C LYS A 244 -2.09 8.20 12.80
N ILE A 245 -0.79 8.12 13.12
CA ILE A 245 0.19 9.16 12.79
C ILE A 245 0.22 9.41 11.28
N SER A 246 0.39 8.36 10.45
CA SER A 246 0.43 8.46 8.99
C SER A 246 -0.78 9.22 8.42
N LYS A 247 -2.00 8.84 8.84
CA LYS A 247 -3.22 9.45 8.31
C LYS A 247 -3.47 10.86 8.83
N THR A 248 -3.20 11.12 10.11
CA THR A 248 -3.36 12.45 10.69
C THR A 248 -2.39 13.43 10.07
N GLU A 249 -1.11 13.08 9.97
CA GLU A 249 -0.10 13.94 9.36
C GLU A 249 -0.37 14.20 7.88
N ALA A 250 -0.86 13.20 7.14
CA ALA A 250 -1.23 13.40 5.73
C ALA A 250 -2.30 14.49 5.53
N VAL A 251 -3.21 14.69 6.49
CA VAL A 251 -4.24 15.75 6.41
C VAL A 251 -3.73 17.06 7.00
N GLN A 252 -3.07 17.02 8.16
CA GLN A 252 -2.56 18.22 8.81
C GLN A 252 -1.50 18.94 7.97
N SER A 253 -0.73 18.22 7.15
CA SER A 253 0.32 18.81 6.31
C SER A 253 -0.19 19.70 5.18
N VAL A 254 -1.48 19.62 4.83
CA VAL A 254 -2.12 20.46 3.79
C VAL A 254 -3.10 21.48 4.36
N ALA A 255 -3.23 21.55 5.69
CA ALA A 255 -4.04 22.57 6.35
C ALA A 255 -3.31 23.93 6.34
N ALA A 256 -4.07 25.02 6.33
CA ALA A 256 -3.51 26.37 6.46
C ALA A 256 -2.77 26.56 7.79
N GLU A 257 -3.35 26.00 8.86
CA GLU A 257 -2.80 25.99 10.21
C GLU A 257 -2.98 24.59 10.80
N ARG A 258 -2.00 24.12 11.59
CA ARG A 258 -2.10 22.84 12.29
C ARG A 258 -3.24 22.93 13.31
N MET A 259 -4.14 21.95 13.28
CA MET A 259 -5.24 21.87 14.23
C MET A 259 -4.77 21.24 15.54
N ASP A 260 -5.43 21.60 16.64
CA ASP A 260 -5.24 20.91 17.92
C ASP A 260 -5.65 19.43 17.79
N ASP A 261 -4.92 18.53 18.45
CA ASP A 261 -5.14 17.09 18.36
C ASP A 261 -6.54 16.68 18.86
N ASP A 262 -7.14 17.44 19.80
CA ASP A 262 -8.52 17.19 20.28
C ASP A 262 -9.60 17.58 19.25
N ASN A 263 -9.22 18.32 18.20
CA ASN A 263 -10.12 18.74 17.13
C ASN A 263 -10.01 17.87 15.86
N VAL A 264 -9.15 16.84 15.87
CA VAL A 264 -8.89 15.96 14.72
C VAL A 264 -8.98 14.49 15.12
N HIS A 265 -9.93 13.77 14.53
CA HIS A 265 -10.07 12.32 14.76
C HIS A 265 -10.01 11.53 13.45
N ILE A 266 -8.88 10.90 13.14
CA ILE A 266 -8.70 10.13 11.91
C ILE A 266 -8.21 8.73 12.26
N GLY A 267 -8.95 7.69 11.86
CA GLY A 267 -8.56 6.31 12.17
C GLY A 267 -9.53 5.25 11.65
N PRO A 268 -9.15 3.96 11.74
CA PRO A 268 -10.16 2.91 11.69
C PRO A 268 -11.11 3.06 12.88
N SER A 269 -12.38 2.78 12.63
CA SER A 269 -13.44 2.92 13.62
C SER A 269 -13.96 1.57 14.06
N ASP A 270 -14.22 0.66 13.12
CA ASP A 270 -14.78 -0.64 13.48
C ASP A 270 -14.58 -1.71 12.39
N TYR A 271 -14.71 -2.97 12.81
CA TYR A 271 -14.76 -4.15 11.97
C TYR A 271 -16.21 -4.58 11.75
N VAL A 272 -16.68 -4.51 10.51
CA VAL A 272 -18.04 -4.89 10.12
C VAL A 272 -17.98 -6.08 9.15
N PRO A 273 -18.21 -7.33 9.62
CA PRO A 273 -17.84 -8.52 8.87
C PRO A 273 -18.41 -8.60 7.44
N TRP A 274 -19.70 -8.29 7.28
CA TRP A 274 -20.37 -8.42 5.97
C TRP A 274 -19.92 -7.36 4.95
N GLN A 275 -19.17 -6.34 5.35
CA GLN A 275 -18.58 -5.38 4.42
C GLN A 275 -17.43 -6.00 3.60
N ASN A 276 -16.83 -7.11 4.06
CA ASN A 276 -15.68 -7.72 3.40
C ASN A 276 -14.62 -6.65 3.04
N ASP A 277 -14.15 -6.58 1.80
CA ASP A 277 -13.15 -5.59 1.39
C ASP A 277 -13.74 -4.22 1.02
N ASN A 278 -15.07 -4.07 1.04
CA ASN A 278 -15.70 -2.76 0.91
C ASN A 278 -15.46 -1.96 2.19
N LYS A 279 -14.91 -0.77 2.03
CA LYS A 279 -14.61 0.18 3.07
C LYS A 279 -15.53 1.38 2.98
N VAL A 280 -16.13 1.71 4.11
CA VAL A 280 -17.01 2.88 4.23
C VAL A 280 -16.34 3.92 5.11
N CYS A 281 -16.24 5.14 4.59
CA CYS A 281 -15.76 6.29 5.33
C CYS A 281 -16.88 7.30 5.57
N PHE A 282 -16.98 7.79 6.80
CA PHE A 282 -17.77 8.95 7.19
C PHE A 282 -16.81 10.08 7.55
N LEU A 283 -16.82 11.12 6.74
CA LEU A 283 -16.00 12.32 6.91
C LEU A 283 -16.92 13.47 7.33
N ARG A 284 -16.51 14.20 8.37
CA ARG A 284 -17.13 15.48 8.73
C ARG A 284 -16.06 16.53 8.92
N MET A 285 -16.27 17.70 8.34
CA MET A 285 -15.39 18.86 8.47
C MET A 285 -16.23 20.06 8.89
N GLU A 286 -15.83 20.75 9.96
CA GLU A 286 -16.51 21.93 10.48
C GLU A 286 -15.59 23.15 10.39
N GLY A 287 -16.13 24.28 9.96
CA GLY A 287 -15.32 25.47 9.74
C GLY A 287 -16.09 26.77 9.78
N GLN A 288 -15.40 27.86 9.44
CA GLN A 288 -15.93 29.22 9.44
C GLN A 288 -15.73 29.90 8.09
N LEU A 289 -16.82 30.47 7.58
CA LEU A 289 -16.87 31.28 6.37
C LEU A 289 -16.60 32.76 6.68
N PHE A 290 -16.74 33.61 5.66
CA PHE A 290 -16.69 35.06 5.80
C PHE A 290 -17.61 35.56 6.93
N GLY A 291 -17.09 36.43 7.78
CA GLY A 291 -17.80 36.95 8.96
C GLY A 291 -17.90 35.96 10.13
N GLY A 292 -17.14 34.86 10.10
CA GLY A 292 -17.17 33.83 11.16
C GLY A 292 -18.41 32.95 11.13
N VAL A 293 -19.16 32.96 10.01
CA VAL A 293 -20.39 32.18 9.87
C VAL A 293 -20.03 30.69 9.84
N PRO A 294 -20.58 29.86 10.75
CA PRO A 294 -20.23 28.45 10.83
C PRO A 294 -20.75 27.68 9.63
N MET A 295 -20.01 26.65 9.24
CA MET A 295 -20.39 25.70 8.20
C MET A 295 -19.89 24.30 8.55
N ASN A 296 -20.48 23.29 7.92
CA ASN A 296 -19.95 21.94 7.96
C ASN A 296 -20.20 21.21 6.65
N ILE A 297 -19.37 20.20 6.39
CA ILE A 297 -19.50 19.22 5.32
C ILE A 297 -19.61 17.85 5.97
N GLU A 298 -20.56 17.05 5.50
CA GLU A 298 -20.59 15.62 5.75
C GLU A 298 -20.49 14.86 4.42
N LEU A 299 -19.65 13.83 4.40
CA LEU A 299 -19.40 13.02 3.22
C LEU A 299 -19.36 11.54 3.62
N ARG A 300 -20.02 10.72 2.82
CA ARG A 300 -19.92 9.26 2.88
C ARG A 300 -19.26 8.73 1.61
N LEU A 301 -18.18 7.98 1.77
CA LEU A 301 -17.48 7.29 0.68
C LEU A 301 -17.57 5.78 0.89
N SER A 302 -17.92 5.02 -0.14
CA SER A 302 -17.90 3.55 -0.13
C SER A 302 -17.07 3.07 -1.33
N VAL A 303 -16.02 2.30 -1.08
CA VAL A 303 -15.08 1.83 -2.09
C VAL A 303 -14.60 0.43 -1.76
N GLU A 304 -14.25 -0.36 -2.77
CA GLU A 304 -13.50 -1.60 -2.56
C GLU A 304 -12.04 -1.26 -2.23
N ASP A 305 -11.55 -1.54 -1.02
CA ASP A 305 -10.29 -0.98 -0.51
C ASP A 305 -9.08 -1.47 -1.31
N SER A 306 -9.02 -2.76 -1.61
CA SER A 306 -7.83 -3.38 -2.23
C SER A 306 -7.66 -3.01 -3.70
N PRO A 307 -8.67 -3.12 -4.58
CA PRO A 307 -8.57 -2.66 -5.97
C PRO A 307 -8.29 -1.16 -6.08
N ASN A 308 -8.80 -0.37 -5.14
CA ASN A 308 -8.56 1.07 -5.08
C ASN A 308 -7.08 1.40 -4.79
N SER A 309 -6.26 0.45 -4.36
CA SER A 309 -4.79 0.62 -4.25
C SER A 309 -4.00 -0.08 -5.37
N ALA A 310 -4.59 -1.04 -6.06
CA ALA A 310 -3.89 -1.88 -7.04
C ALA A 310 -3.33 -1.08 -8.22
N GLY A 311 -4.10 -0.11 -8.75
CA GLY A 311 -3.63 0.78 -9.81
C GLY A 311 -2.39 1.59 -9.39
N VAL A 312 -2.41 2.12 -8.16
CA VAL A 312 -1.29 2.85 -7.57
C VAL A 312 -0.07 1.93 -7.41
N ALA A 313 -0.26 0.69 -6.96
CA ALA A 313 0.81 -0.29 -6.83
C ALA A 313 1.49 -0.61 -8.17
N ILE A 314 0.73 -0.71 -9.27
CA ILE A 314 1.29 -0.91 -10.62
C ILE A 314 2.18 0.27 -11.01
N ASP A 315 1.77 1.52 -10.74
CA ASP A 315 2.60 2.72 -10.98
C ASP A 315 3.87 2.73 -10.09
N MET A 316 3.77 2.37 -8.81
CA MET A 316 4.93 2.27 -7.91
C MET A 316 5.95 1.22 -8.38
N ILE A 317 5.49 0.04 -8.80
CA ILE A 317 6.35 -1.03 -9.34
C ILE A 317 7.14 -0.51 -10.55
N ARG A 318 6.47 0.19 -11.47
CA ARG A 318 7.11 0.74 -12.67
C ARG A 318 8.07 1.87 -12.34
N CYS A 319 7.73 2.75 -11.40
CA CYS A 319 8.66 3.77 -10.90
C CYS A 319 9.91 3.16 -10.27
N ALA A 320 9.77 2.09 -9.47
CA ALA A 320 10.89 1.39 -8.87
C ALA A 320 11.79 0.73 -9.94
N LYS A 321 11.19 0.15 -11.00
CA LYS A 321 11.94 -0.39 -12.13
C LYS A 321 12.67 0.69 -12.92
N ILE A 322 12.02 1.81 -13.21
CA ILE A 322 12.64 2.95 -13.88
C ILE A 322 13.82 3.49 -13.08
N ALA A 323 13.68 3.62 -11.76
CA ALA A 323 14.78 4.01 -10.88
C ALA A 323 15.96 3.03 -10.99
N LYS A 324 15.68 1.72 -10.92
CA LYS A 324 16.69 0.67 -11.09
C LYS A 324 17.41 0.77 -12.44
N ASP A 325 16.68 0.95 -13.53
CA ASP A 325 17.26 1.05 -14.88
C ASP A 325 18.14 2.29 -15.07
N ARG A 326 17.81 3.38 -14.37
CA ARG A 326 18.59 4.62 -14.38
C ARG A 326 19.70 4.65 -13.33
N GLY A 327 19.88 3.58 -12.56
CA GLY A 327 20.85 3.53 -11.46
C GLY A 327 20.55 4.51 -10.31
N ILE A 328 19.28 4.88 -10.14
CA ILE A 328 18.83 5.75 -9.04
C ILE A 328 18.56 4.88 -7.82
N ALA A 329 19.19 5.23 -6.69
CA ALA A 329 19.12 4.52 -5.42
C ALA A 329 18.49 5.37 -4.32
N GLY A 330 18.22 4.77 -3.17
CA GLY A 330 17.60 5.44 -2.04
C GLY A 330 16.11 5.71 -2.27
N VAL A 331 15.58 6.69 -1.54
CA VAL A 331 14.15 7.03 -1.58
C VAL A 331 13.82 7.73 -2.90
N ILE A 332 12.86 7.20 -3.65
CA ILE A 332 12.33 7.88 -4.84
C ILE A 332 11.27 8.88 -4.35
N ASP A 333 11.71 10.09 -3.95
CA ASP A 333 10.82 11.09 -3.35
C ASP A 333 9.61 11.45 -4.23
N PRO A 334 9.73 11.67 -5.55
CA PRO A 334 8.56 12.03 -6.37
C PRO A 334 7.47 10.96 -6.33
N ALA A 335 7.86 9.68 -6.44
CA ALA A 335 6.94 8.56 -6.38
C ALA A 335 6.37 8.39 -4.95
N SER A 336 7.21 8.52 -3.92
CA SER A 336 6.79 8.41 -2.52
C SER A 336 5.78 9.51 -2.16
N ALA A 337 6.03 10.77 -2.52
CA ALA A 337 5.15 11.89 -2.23
C ALA A 337 3.77 11.74 -2.89
N TYR A 338 3.75 11.25 -4.14
CA TYR A 338 2.50 11.13 -4.88
C TYR A 338 1.72 9.88 -4.49
N PHE A 339 2.38 8.73 -4.30
CA PHE A 339 1.72 7.43 -4.10
C PHE A 339 1.61 6.97 -2.65
N CYS A 340 2.31 7.59 -1.70
CA CYS A 340 2.35 7.16 -0.29
C CYS A 340 1.75 8.21 0.64
N LYS A 341 1.14 7.78 1.74
CA LYS A 341 0.54 8.67 2.75
C LYS A 341 1.60 9.33 3.63
N HIS A 342 2.70 8.62 3.89
CA HIS A 342 3.79 9.09 4.75
C HIS A 342 5.13 9.11 3.99
N PRO A 343 5.28 9.99 2.98
CA PRO A 343 6.57 10.22 2.33
C PRO A 343 7.54 10.94 3.29
N ARG A 344 8.84 10.83 3.00
CA ARG A 344 9.88 11.65 3.67
C ARG A 344 9.63 13.15 3.54
N THR A 345 9.16 13.58 2.36
CA THR A 345 8.82 14.98 2.07
C THR A 345 7.34 15.07 1.72
N GLN A 346 6.55 15.73 2.58
CA GLN A 346 5.13 15.98 2.31
C GLN A 346 4.99 17.06 1.23
N MET A 347 4.08 16.83 0.29
CA MET A 347 3.71 17.75 -0.79
C MET A 347 2.20 17.72 -0.97
N THR A 348 1.62 18.81 -1.46
CA THR A 348 0.25 18.79 -1.99
C THR A 348 0.18 17.85 -3.20
N ASP A 349 -0.98 17.22 -3.42
CA ASP A 349 -1.10 16.16 -4.43
C ASP A 349 -0.84 16.68 -5.86
N ASP A 350 -1.14 17.95 -6.15
CA ASP A 350 -0.85 18.62 -7.43
C ASP A 350 0.66 18.79 -7.68
N LEU A 351 1.41 19.22 -6.68
CA LEU A 351 2.88 19.32 -6.77
C LEU A 351 3.51 17.93 -6.89
N ALA A 352 3.07 16.98 -6.07
CA ALA A 352 3.56 15.61 -6.13
C ALA A 352 3.30 14.96 -7.50
N GLN A 353 2.14 15.24 -8.12
CA GLN A 353 1.83 14.80 -9.48
C GLN A 353 2.85 15.37 -10.49
N ILE A 354 3.15 16.67 -10.41
CA ILE A 354 4.12 17.30 -11.31
C ILE A 354 5.51 16.67 -11.15
N GLU A 355 5.96 16.44 -9.92
CA GLU A 355 7.27 15.85 -9.65
C GLU A 355 7.37 14.40 -10.17
N VAL A 356 6.34 13.57 -9.96
CA VAL A 356 6.36 12.18 -10.46
C VAL A 356 6.33 12.15 -11.99
N GLU A 357 5.58 13.05 -12.64
CA GLU A 357 5.56 13.19 -14.09
C GLU A 357 6.92 13.58 -14.65
N ARG A 358 7.64 14.50 -13.98
CA ARG A 358 9.02 14.84 -14.35
C ARG A 358 9.95 13.66 -14.17
N PHE A 359 9.84 12.92 -13.05
CA PHE A 359 10.62 11.71 -12.82
C PHE A 359 10.38 10.69 -13.94
N ILE A 360 9.14 10.39 -14.30
CA ILE A 360 8.82 9.41 -15.35
C ILE A 360 9.44 9.82 -16.70
N LYS A 361 9.32 11.11 -17.08
CA LYS A 361 9.77 11.65 -18.38
C LYS A 361 11.27 11.91 -18.50
N ALA A 362 12.01 11.96 -17.38
CA ALA A 362 13.46 12.19 -17.43
C ALA A 362 14.14 11.09 -18.27
N ALA A 363 14.98 11.47 -19.22
CA ALA A 363 15.66 10.51 -20.10
C ALA A 363 16.76 9.76 -19.35
#